data_AF-A0A4Q7VFG6-F1
#
_entry.id   AF-A0A4Q7VFG6-F1
#
_cell.length_a   1.000
_cell.length_b   1.000
_cell.length_c   1.000
_cell.angle_alpha   90.00
_cell.angle_beta   90.00
_cell.angle_gamma   90.00
#
_symmetry.space_group_name_H-M   'P 1'
#
loop_
_entity.id
_entity.type
_entity.pdbx_description
1 polymer ?
#
loop_
_entity_poly.entity_id
_entity_poly.type
_entity_poly.pdbx_seq_one_letter_code
_entity_poly.pdbx_strand_id
1 'polypeptide(L)'
;MIITLAVIVIAVFIWGALALWVQFTRQKTRRGLLIALWALVSALFVAALLKPAIEPLQTIAGITYTLSILALVYWWRSIRASNDRNWIPDVSRQVHGSLAGNTMTIENVRNFIWHSPEHFTEQWETRQYDLSKLASVDLALSYWSGPAIAHALVSFGFSDDQYLVFSVEIRRKVGDAFSELGGFFKMYELSIVAADEKDVLFVRSNIRQEDGYLYRVHMAPAARQSLLLAYLDEANRLVHTPRFYHTITGNCTTLIFRMMDRIVPGLPLNWRLLASGYLPEYLYKVGALQGADSIKEYRSRGRYTDRARAMPDSSNYSGVIRDGVPGI
;
A
#
# COMPACT_ATOMS: atom_id res chain seq x y z
N MET A 1 -11.60 38.78 0.92
CA MET A 1 -10.39 38.55 0.09
C MET A 1 -9.15 38.25 0.94
N ILE A 2 -8.75 39.12 1.88
CA ILE A 2 -7.54 38.91 2.71
C ILE A 2 -7.60 37.63 3.55
N ILE A 3 -8.73 37.37 4.23
CA ILE A 3 -8.91 36.15 5.05
C ILE A 3 -8.76 34.88 4.19
N THR A 4 -9.39 34.86 3.03
CA THR A 4 -9.29 33.74 2.07
C THR A 4 -7.84 33.51 1.63
N LEU A 5 -7.11 34.58 1.30
CA LEU A 5 -5.71 34.49 0.90
C LEU A 5 -4.82 34.00 2.05
N ALA A 6 -5.04 34.47 3.27
CA ALA A 6 -4.33 34.00 4.46
C ALA A 6 -4.57 32.50 4.72
N VAL A 7 -5.81 32.02 4.57
CA VAL A 7 -6.13 30.58 4.67
C VAL A 7 -5.40 29.76 3.61
N ILE A 8 -5.34 30.25 2.36
CA ILE A 8 -4.57 29.60 1.30
C ILE A 8 -3.09 29.52 1.67
N VAL A 9 -2.50 30.62 2.14
CA VAL A 9 -1.09 30.65 2.57
C VAL A 9 -0.83 29.65 3.69
N ILE A 10 -1.73 29.54 4.67
CA ILE A 10 -1.64 28.54 5.75
C ILE A 10 -1.71 27.12 5.20
N ALA A 11 -2.63 26.82 4.29
CA ALA A 11 -2.76 25.50 3.69
C ALA A 11 -1.50 25.10 2.90
N VAL A 12 -0.97 26.02 2.07
CA VAL A 12 0.27 25.82 1.31
C VAL A 12 1.47 25.72 2.25
N PHE A 13 1.49 26.49 3.33
CA PHE A 13 2.52 26.40 4.37
C PHE A 13 2.56 25.01 5.00
N ILE A 14 1.42 24.52 5.49
CA ILE A 14 1.28 23.19 6.11
C ILE A 14 1.73 22.10 5.14
N TRP A 15 1.21 22.13 3.91
CA TRP A 15 1.57 21.14 2.90
C TRP A 15 3.08 21.16 2.58
N GLY A 16 3.65 22.34 2.36
CA GLY A 16 5.08 22.50 2.06
C GLY A 16 5.98 22.06 3.21
N ALA A 17 5.63 22.42 4.45
CA ALA A 17 6.36 22.03 5.64
C ALA A 17 6.34 20.50 5.83
N LEU A 18 5.19 19.85 5.63
CA LEU A 18 5.07 18.39 5.68
C LEU A 18 5.88 17.71 4.56
N ALA A 19 5.81 18.22 3.33
CA ALA A 19 6.59 17.69 2.20
C ALA A 19 8.09 17.75 2.47
N LEU A 20 8.60 18.89 2.96
CA LEU A 20 9.99 19.06 3.37
C LEU A 20 10.35 18.17 4.57
N TRP A 21 9.46 18.05 5.55
CA TRP A 21 9.69 17.23 6.73
C TRP A 21 9.92 15.76 6.37
N VAL A 22 9.05 15.21 5.53
CA VAL A 22 9.09 13.81 5.09
C VAL A 22 10.29 13.56 4.18
N GLN A 23 10.48 14.39 3.15
CA GLN A 23 11.54 14.17 2.14
C GLN A 23 12.96 14.33 2.72
N PHE A 24 13.16 15.18 3.72
CA PHE A 24 14.47 15.42 4.33
C PHE A 24 14.65 14.73 5.70
N THR A 25 13.92 13.63 5.97
CA THR A 25 13.98 12.90 7.25
C THR A 25 15.42 12.55 7.70
N ARG A 26 16.30 12.18 6.76
CA ARG A 26 17.72 11.84 7.05
C ARG A 26 18.63 13.07 7.22
N GLN A 27 18.27 14.21 6.64
CA GLN A 27 19.08 15.44 6.64
C GLN A 27 18.50 16.46 7.63
N LYS A 28 18.56 16.15 8.93
CA LYS A 28 17.86 16.91 9.99
C LYS A 28 18.15 18.42 9.95
N THR A 29 19.40 18.82 9.77
CA THR A 29 19.80 20.24 9.70
C THR A 29 19.21 20.93 8.47
N ARG A 30 19.36 20.33 7.29
CA ARG A 30 18.79 20.87 6.03
C ARG A 30 17.27 20.96 6.11
N ARG A 31 16.62 19.93 6.66
CA ARG A 31 15.18 19.90 6.91
C ARG A 31 14.74 21.09 7.77
N GLY A 32 15.40 21.30 8.92
CA GLY A 32 15.10 22.40 9.83
C GLY A 32 15.26 23.76 9.17
N LEU A 33 16.38 23.98 8.45
CA LEU A 33 16.64 25.22 7.74
C LEU A 33 15.59 25.52 6.65
N LEU A 34 15.24 24.53 5.83
CA LEU A 34 14.25 24.70 4.76
C LEU A 34 12.86 25.00 5.33
N ILE A 35 12.45 24.33 6.40
CA ILE A 35 11.16 24.58 7.06
C ILE A 35 11.16 25.96 7.73
N ALA A 36 12.25 26.36 8.39
CA ALA A 36 12.37 27.68 9.00
C ALA A 36 12.32 28.80 7.94
N LEU A 37 13.02 28.66 6.82
CA LEU A 37 12.96 29.61 5.71
C LEU A 37 11.55 29.68 5.12
N TRP A 38 10.91 28.54 4.90
CA TRP A 38 9.55 28.46 4.40
C TRP A 38 8.53 29.10 5.35
N ALA A 39 8.68 28.89 6.66
CA ALA A 39 7.89 29.54 7.69
C ALA A 39 8.10 31.06 7.71
N LEU A 40 9.35 31.52 7.61
CA LEU A 40 9.69 32.94 7.60
C LEU A 40 9.06 33.66 6.41
N VAL A 41 9.22 33.14 5.18
CA VAL A 41 8.64 33.78 3.98
C VAL A 41 7.11 33.77 4.05
N SER A 42 6.50 32.69 4.54
CA SER A 42 5.04 32.62 4.73
C SER A 42 4.54 33.63 5.76
N ALA A 43 5.23 33.76 6.90
CA ALA A 43 4.87 34.69 7.96
C ALA A 43 5.04 36.15 7.53
N LEU A 44 6.12 36.48 6.82
CA LEU A 44 6.34 37.82 6.26
C LEU A 44 5.25 38.21 5.27
N PHE A 45 4.82 37.28 4.41
CA PHE A 45 3.73 37.53 3.47
C PHE A 45 2.40 37.75 4.18
N VAL A 46 2.04 36.90 5.16
CA VAL A 46 0.81 37.10 5.97
C VAL A 46 0.86 38.43 6.72
N ALA A 47 1.98 38.79 7.32
CA ALA A 47 2.14 40.07 8.02
C ALA A 47 1.97 41.27 7.07
N ALA A 48 2.50 41.19 5.85
CA ALA A 48 2.33 42.22 4.83
C ALA A 48 0.87 42.33 4.36
N LEU A 49 0.13 41.23 4.26
CA LEU A 49 -1.31 41.24 3.93
C LEU A 49 -2.17 41.91 5.01
N LEU A 50 -1.78 41.80 6.28
CA LEU A 50 -2.50 42.40 7.41
C LEU A 50 -2.17 43.88 7.64
N LYS A 51 -1.11 44.41 7.03
CA LYS A 51 -0.67 45.82 7.16
C LYS A 51 -0.66 46.54 5.80
N PRO A 52 -1.83 47.01 5.30
CA PRO A 52 -1.98 47.56 3.95
C PRO A 52 -1.30 48.91 3.69
N ALA A 53 -0.70 49.55 4.69
CA ALA A 53 -0.16 50.91 4.56
C ALA A 53 1.22 51.01 3.87
N ILE A 54 1.83 49.89 3.44
CA ILE A 54 3.20 49.87 2.88
C ILE A 54 3.24 49.08 1.56
N GLU A 55 2.79 49.70 0.47
CA GLU A 55 2.67 49.05 -0.86
C GLU A 55 3.97 48.39 -1.39
N PRO A 56 5.17 49.00 -1.25
CA PRO A 56 6.40 48.36 -1.73
C PRO A 56 6.73 47.06 -0.97
N LEU A 57 6.47 47.03 0.34
CA LEU A 57 6.71 45.86 1.18
C LEU A 57 5.77 44.72 0.80
N GLN A 58 4.50 45.02 0.50
CA GLN A 58 3.53 44.02 0.04
C GLN A 58 3.95 43.42 -1.31
N THR A 59 4.43 44.26 -2.22
CA THR A 59 4.88 43.83 -3.55
C THR A 59 6.09 42.91 -3.44
N ILE A 60 7.10 43.30 -2.66
CA ILE A 60 8.30 42.49 -2.43
C ILE A 60 7.92 41.17 -1.75
N ALA A 61 7.15 41.21 -0.66
CA ALA A 61 6.73 40.00 0.06
C ALA A 61 5.91 39.04 -0.84
N GLY A 62 5.01 39.59 -1.67
CA GLY A 62 4.22 38.82 -2.62
C GLY A 62 5.07 38.17 -3.71
N ILE A 63 6.02 38.89 -4.29
CA ILE A 63 6.96 38.34 -5.28
C ILE A 63 7.83 37.26 -4.63
N THR A 64 8.41 37.51 -3.46
CA THR A 64 9.25 36.53 -2.75
C THR A 64 8.49 35.26 -2.41
N TYR A 65 7.24 35.38 -1.90
CA TYR A 65 6.40 34.23 -1.59
C TYR A 65 6.04 33.44 -2.85
N THR A 66 5.67 34.13 -3.94
CA THR A 66 5.35 33.51 -5.23
C THR A 66 6.54 32.74 -5.79
N LEU A 67 7.73 33.34 -5.81
CA LEU A 67 8.96 32.67 -6.25
C LEU A 67 9.30 31.46 -5.36
N SER A 68 9.06 31.57 -4.05
CA SER A 68 9.26 30.45 -3.12
C SER A 68 8.31 29.28 -3.39
N ILE A 69 7.04 29.56 -3.70
CA ILE A 69 6.08 28.53 -4.14
C ILE A 69 6.55 27.88 -5.44
N LEU A 70 6.95 28.68 -6.44
CA LEU A 70 7.42 28.15 -7.72
C LEU A 70 8.64 27.25 -7.53
N ALA A 71 9.58 27.63 -6.66
CA ALA A 71 10.72 26.79 -6.30
C ALA A 71 10.29 25.49 -5.61
N LEU A 72 9.36 25.55 -4.66
CA LEU A 72 8.82 24.37 -3.97
C LEU A 72 8.10 23.42 -4.94
N VAL A 73 7.27 23.95 -5.85
CA VAL A 73 6.55 23.17 -6.87
C VAL A 73 7.52 22.56 -7.88
N TYR A 74 8.53 23.31 -8.32
CA TYR A 74 9.56 22.82 -9.22
C TYR A 74 10.34 21.66 -8.59
N TRP A 75 10.81 21.83 -7.35
CA TRP A 75 11.44 20.77 -6.58
C TRP A 75 10.52 19.56 -6.43
N TRP A 76 9.26 19.76 -6.03
CA TRP A 76 8.31 18.69 -5.85
C TRP A 76 8.08 17.88 -7.14
N ARG A 77 8.01 18.55 -8.30
CA ARG A 77 7.86 17.91 -9.61
C ARG A 77 9.12 17.19 -10.07
N SER A 78 10.31 17.62 -9.64
CA SER A 78 11.57 16.98 -10.02
C SER A 78 11.85 15.66 -9.28
N ILE A 79 11.14 15.38 -8.18
CA ILE A 79 11.19 14.08 -7.50
C ILE A 79 10.53 13.02 -8.42
N ARG A 80 11.38 12.20 -9.03
CA ARG A 80 11.01 11.09 -9.93
C ARG A 80 11.06 9.75 -9.20
N ALA A 81 10.05 8.92 -9.45
CA ALA A 81 10.08 7.52 -9.04
C ALA A 81 11.17 6.82 -9.86
N SER A 82 11.85 5.86 -9.24
CA SER A 82 12.92 5.09 -9.88
C SER A 82 12.80 3.64 -9.45
N ASN A 83 13.19 2.72 -10.33
CA ASN A 83 13.42 1.32 -9.97
C ASN A 83 14.85 1.07 -9.49
N ASP A 84 15.75 2.01 -9.76
CA ASP A 84 17.16 1.98 -9.39
C ASP A 84 17.38 2.80 -8.10
N ARG A 85 17.20 2.13 -6.96
CA ARG A 85 17.53 2.62 -5.61
C ARG A 85 18.06 1.44 -4.80
N ASN A 86 18.75 1.73 -3.70
CA ASN A 86 19.13 0.72 -2.73
C ASN A 86 17.92 0.33 -1.86
N TRP A 87 17.15 -0.67 -2.30
CA TRP A 87 15.95 -1.16 -1.63
C TRP A 87 16.28 -2.08 -0.46
N ILE A 88 15.40 -2.12 0.54
CA ILE A 88 15.48 -3.18 1.55
C ILE A 88 15.18 -4.55 0.93
N PRO A 89 15.70 -5.66 1.50
CA PRO A 89 15.63 -6.98 0.85
C PRO A 89 14.23 -7.46 0.48
N ASP A 90 13.25 -7.26 1.37
CA ASP A 90 11.88 -7.80 1.25
C ASP A 90 11.07 -7.23 0.07
N VAL A 91 11.53 -6.13 -0.53
CA VAL A 91 10.98 -5.46 -1.73
C VAL A 91 12.07 -5.13 -2.76
N SER A 92 13.22 -5.81 -2.68
CA SER A 92 14.38 -5.53 -3.52
C SER A 92 14.16 -5.89 -4.98
N ARG A 93 13.48 -7.02 -5.23
CA ARG A 93 13.09 -7.48 -6.56
C ARG A 93 11.65 -7.11 -6.89
N GLN A 94 11.39 -6.81 -8.15
CA GLN A 94 10.03 -6.60 -8.65
C GLN A 94 9.53 -7.89 -9.30
N VAL A 95 8.31 -8.27 -8.96
CA VAL A 95 7.63 -9.34 -9.66
C VAL A 95 7.36 -8.92 -11.11
N HIS A 96 7.55 -9.86 -12.02
CA HIS A 96 7.10 -9.78 -13.41
C HIS A 96 6.79 -11.18 -13.92
N GLY A 97 6.22 -11.27 -15.10
CA GLY A 97 5.94 -12.56 -15.68
C GLY A 97 5.26 -12.49 -17.03
N SER A 98 4.90 -13.66 -17.53
CA SER A 98 4.32 -13.84 -18.85
C SER A 98 3.17 -14.84 -18.80
N LEU A 99 2.30 -14.75 -19.81
CA LEU A 99 1.21 -15.69 -20.03
C LEU A 99 1.43 -16.39 -21.37
N ALA A 100 1.56 -17.71 -21.35
CA ALA A 100 1.65 -18.54 -22.55
C ALA A 100 0.48 -19.53 -22.56
N GLY A 101 -0.53 -19.24 -23.37
CA GLY A 101 -1.78 -20.00 -23.35
C GLY A 101 -2.46 -19.93 -21.98
N ASN A 102 -2.56 -21.06 -21.29
CA ASN A 102 -3.16 -21.16 -19.96
C ASN A 102 -2.14 -21.20 -18.81
N THR A 103 -0.84 -21.15 -19.13
CA THR A 103 0.24 -21.21 -18.14
C THR A 103 0.79 -19.82 -17.90
N MET A 104 0.64 -19.34 -16.66
CA MET A 104 1.22 -18.09 -16.20
C MET A 104 2.57 -18.38 -15.52
N THR A 105 3.63 -17.76 -16.01
CA THR A 105 4.97 -17.82 -15.39
C THR A 105 5.22 -16.52 -14.64
N ILE A 106 5.58 -16.61 -13.37
CA ILE A 106 5.92 -15.46 -12.51
C ILE A 106 7.35 -15.61 -12.03
N GLU A 107 8.14 -14.56 -12.21
CA GLU A 107 9.51 -14.44 -11.76
C GLU A 107 9.58 -13.52 -10.54
N ASN A 108 10.59 -13.75 -9.69
CA ASN A 108 10.77 -13.06 -8.41
C ASN A 108 9.58 -13.26 -7.45
N VAL A 109 9.05 -14.48 -7.39
CA VAL A 109 8.13 -14.88 -6.30
C VAL A 109 8.94 -15.00 -5.01
N ARG A 110 8.56 -14.25 -3.98
CA ARG A 110 9.22 -14.26 -2.68
C ARG A 110 8.82 -15.49 -1.88
N ASN A 111 9.79 -16.20 -1.32
CA ASN A 111 9.53 -17.34 -0.43
C ASN A 111 10.48 -17.30 0.78
N PHE A 112 10.51 -16.17 1.47
CA PHE A 112 11.48 -15.94 2.54
C PHE A 112 11.20 -16.82 3.77
N ILE A 113 12.27 -17.32 4.38
CA ILE A 113 12.21 -18.04 5.65
C ILE A 113 12.56 -17.05 6.77
N TRP A 114 11.55 -16.67 7.55
CA TRP A 114 11.69 -15.65 8.58
C TRP A 114 12.09 -16.25 9.94
N HIS A 115 13.12 -15.67 10.57
CA HIS A 115 13.55 -16.01 11.93
C HIS A 115 13.28 -14.87 12.92
N SER A 116 13.39 -13.63 12.45
CA SER A 116 12.98 -12.40 13.14
C SER A 116 12.59 -11.34 12.10
N PRO A 117 12.08 -10.15 12.49
CA PRO A 117 11.73 -9.11 11.53
C PRO A 117 12.93 -8.64 10.68
N GLU A 118 14.16 -8.75 11.20
CA GLU A 118 15.39 -8.33 10.54
C GLU A 118 16.28 -9.50 10.07
N HIS A 119 16.00 -10.73 10.50
CA HIS A 119 16.79 -11.91 10.15
C HIS A 119 15.94 -12.95 9.42
N PHE A 120 16.29 -13.22 8.17
CA PHE A 120 15.58 -14.14 7.30
C PHE A 120 16.52 -14.68 6.23
N THR A 121 16.15 -15.84 5.67
CA THR A 121 16.80 -16.39 4.48
C THR A 121 16.03 -15.93 3.26
N GLU A 122 16.68 -15.17 2.38
CA GLU A 122 16.09 -14.77 1.11
C GLU A 122 15.96 -15.95 0.16
N GLN A 123 14.76 -16.14 -0.40
CA GLN A 123 14.51 -17.06 -1.49
C GLN A 123 13.60 -16.38 -2.51
N TRP A 124 14.05 -16.39 -3.76
CA TRP A 124 13.35 -15.81 -4.90
C TRP A 124 13.20 -16.88 -5.96
N GLU A 125 11.97 -17.12 -6.37
CA GLU A 125 11.63 -18.26 -7.22
C GLU A 125 10.99 -17.79 -8.53
N THR A 126 11.10 -18.66 -9.54
CA THR A 126 10.26 -18.59 -10.74
C THR A 126 9.25 -19.72 -10.62
N ARG A 127 7.96 -19.37 -10.62
CA ARG A 127 6.85 -20.33 -10.48
C ARG A 127 5.96 -20.30 -11.72
N GLN A 128 5.37 -21.45 -12.03
CA GLN A 128 4.40 -21.61 -13.10
C GLN A 128 3.07 -22.04 -12.51
N TYR A 129 2.00 -21.43 -13.00
CA TYR A 129 0.64 -21.65 -12.55
C TYR A 129 -0.27 -21.94 -13.73
N ASP A 130 -1.02 -23.03 -13.66
CA ASP A 130 -2.07 -23.35 -14.63
C ASP A 130 -3.36 -22.63 -14.22
N LEU A 131 -3.81 -21.69 -15.05
CA LEU A 131 -5.00 -20.88 -14.75
C LEU A 131 -6.29 -21.71 -14.68
N SER A 132 -6.33 -22.92 -15.27
CA SER A 132 -7.48 -23.82 -15.18
C SER A 132 -7.66 -24.40 -13.78
N LYS A 133 -6.58 -24.44 -13.01
CA LYS A 133 -6.57 -24.89 -11.62
C LYS A 133 -6.91 -23.79 -10.62
N LEU A 134 -7.12 -22.54 -11.06
CA LEU A 134 -7.41 -21.44 -10.16
C LEU A 134 -8.76 -21.66 -9.45
N ALA A 135 -8.69 -21.96 -8.15
CA ALA A 135 -9.79 -22.54 -7.39
C ALA A 135 -10.34 -21.63 -6.28
N SER A 136 -9.62 -20.60 -5.83
CA SER A 136 -10.13 -19.65 -4.84
C SER A 136 -9.40 -18.31 -4.86
N VAL A 137 -10.06 -17.29 -4.29
CA VAL A 137 -9.48 -15.98 -4.00
C VAL A 137 -9.83 -15.63 -2.56
N ASP A 138 -8.83 -15.28 -1.76
CA ASP A 138 -9.00 -14.87 -0.38
C ASP A 138 -8.42 -13.47 -0.16
N LEU A 139 -9.12 -12.67 0.65
CA LEU A 139 -8.57 -11.42 1.17
C LEU A 139 -7.91 -11.72 2.52
N ALA A 140 -6.61 -11.50 2.61
CA ALA A 140 -5.89 -11.50 3.87
C ALA A 140 -5.74 -10.06 4.38
N LEU A 141 -6.04 -9.83 5.66
CA LEU A 141 -5.89 -8.54 6.33
C LEU A 141 -4.98 -8.68 7.54
N SER A 142 -4.00 -7.80 7.65
CA SER A 142 -3.11 -7.74 8.81
C SER A 142 -3.27 -6.43 9.57
N TYR A 143 -3.45 -6.49 10.88
CA TYR A 143 -3.68 -5.34 11.76
C TYR A 143 -2.51 -5.18 12.74
N TRP A 144 -1.89 -4.00 12.75
CA TRP A 144 -0.82 -3.63 13.70
C TRP A 144 -1.07 -2.29 14.42
N SER A 145 -1.96 -1.45 13.90
CA SER A 145 -2.21 -0.10 14.44
C SER A 145 -3.72 0.20 14.47
N GLY A 146 -4.39 -0.41 15.45
CA GLY A 146 -5.83 -0.22 15.69
C GLY A 146 -6.74 -0.86 14.63
N PRO A 147 -8.07 -0.66 14.75
CA PRO A 147 -9.05 -1.39 13.96
C PRO A 147 -9.31 -0.79 12.57
N ALA A 148 -8.92 0.45 12.32
CA ALA A 148 -9.28 1.18 11.09
C ALA A 148 -8.30 0.98 9.93
N ILE A 149 -7.06 0.58 10.23
CA ILE A 149 -5.98 0.42 9.26
C ILE A 149 -5.52 -1.03 9.29
N ALA A 150 -5.70 -1.70 8.15
CA ALA A 150 -5.15 -3.02 7.89
C ALA A 150 -4.34 -3.03 6.59
N HIS A 151 -3.36 -3.92 6.51
CA HIS A 151 -2.67 -4.20 5.27
C HIS A 151 -3.42 -5.29 4.53
N ALA A 152 -3.85 -5.00 3.31
CA ALA A 152 -4.63 -5.92 2.50
C ALA A 152 -3.72 -6.68 1.51
N LEU A 153 -3.88 -7.99 1.47
CA LEU A 153 -3.24 -8.89 0.52
C LEU A 153 -4.30 -9.78 -0.13
N VAL A 154 -4.05 -10.22 -1.35
CA VAL A 154 -4.95 -11.12 -2.07
C VAL A 154 -4.23 -12.43 -2.31
N SER A 155 -4.77 -13.52 -1.78
CA SER A 155 -4.28 -14.88 -2.01
C SER A 155 -5.10 -15.56 -3.09
N PHE A 156 -4.42 -16.19 -4.04
CA PHE A 156 -5.00 -17.02 -5.10
C PHE A 156 -4.65 -18.47 -4.80
N GLY A 157 -5.66 -19.29 -4.55
CA GLY A 157 -5.50 -20.71 -4.30
C GLY A 157 -5.79 -21.54 -5.56
N PHE A 158 -4.94 -22.52 -5.83
CA PHE A 158 -5.06 -23.46 -6.94
C PHE A 158 -5.50 -24.83 -6.44
N SER A 159 -6.11 -25.65 -7.31
CA SER A 159 -6.65 -26.97 -6.96
C SER A 159 -5.59 -28.03 -6.70
N ASP A 160 -4.31 -27.71 -6.87
CA ASP A 160 -3.15 -28.54 -6.55
C ASP A 160 -2.38 -28.02 -5.31
N ASP A 161 -3.11 -27.39 -4.40
CA ASP A 161 -2.63 -26.88 -3.10
C ASP A 161 -1.52 -25.83 -3.19
N GLN A 162 -1.38 -25.19 -4.34
CA GLN A 162 -0.52 -24.01 -4.50
C GLN A 162 -1.27 -22.73 -4.11
N TYR A 163 -0.58 -21.83 -3.44
CA TYR A 163 -1.11 -20.52 -3.08
C TYR A 163 -0.12 -19.43 -3.49
N LEU A 164 -0.65 -18.39 -4.13
CA LEU A 164 0.10 -17.23 -4.59
C LEU A 164 -0.53 -15.98 -4.01
N VAL A 165 0.24 -15.21 -3.24
CA VAL A 165 -0.25 -13.98 -2.63
C VAL A 165 0.36 -12.78 -3.33
N PHE A 166 -0.50 -11.82 -3.69
CA PHE A 166 -0.07 -10.50 -4.09
C PHE A 166 -0.28 -9.49 -2.97
N SER A 167 0.77 -8.70 -2.74
CA SER A 167 0.79 -7.61 -1.78
C SER A 167 1.23 -6.32 -2.46
N VAL A 168 0.47 -5.26 -2.27
CA VAL A 168 0.84 -3.92 -2.76
C VAL A 168 1.56 -3.21 -1.62
N GLU A 169 2.85 -3.01 -1.76
CA GLU A 169 3.74 -2.58 -0.69
C GLU A 169 4.32 -1.19 -0.98
N ILE A 170 4.70 -0.51 0.09
CA ILE A 170 5.66 0.60 -0.01
C ILE A 170 7.04 0.03 -0.32
N ARG A 171 7.73 0.56 -1.32
CA ARG A 171 9.10 0.18 -1.64
C ARG A 171 10.06 1.07 -0.86
N ARG A 172 10.58 0.56 0.27
CA ARG A 172 11.47 1.29 1.17
C ARG A 172 12.94 1.16 0.75
N LYS A 173 13.72 2.23 0.96
CA LYS A 173 15.17 2.19 0.75
C LYS A 173 15.88 1.79 2.03
N VAL A 174 17.10 1.26 1.91
CA VAL A 174 17.95 0.92 3.05
C VAL A 174 18.21 2.17 3.91
N GLY A 175 17.91 2.04 5.20
CA GLY A 175 18.02 3.13 6.19
C GLY A 175 16.83 4.09 6.22
N ASP A 176 15.79 3.89 5.42
CA ASP A 176 14.52 4.61 5.60
C ASP A 176 13.78 4.03 6.80
N ALA A 177 13.31 4.88 7.72
CA ALA A 177 12.32 4.49 8.71
C ALA A 177 10.91 4.47 8.08
N PHE A 178 10.01 3.67 8.65
CA PHE A 178 8.59 3.74 8.30
C PHE A 178 8.00 5.10 8.70
N SER A 179 7.10 5.63 7.88
CA SER A 179 6.39 6.89 8.09
C SER A 179 4.97 6.77 7.56
N GLU A 180 4.00 7.00 8.43
CA GLU A 180 2.57 7.00 8.09
C GLU A 180 2.23 8.08 7.05
N LEU A 181 2.97 9.19 7.07
CA LEU A 181 2.83 10.28 6.12
C LEU A 181 3.62 10.06 4.82
N GLY A 182 4.54 9.10 4.79
CA GLY A 182 5.46 8.87 3.67
C GLY A 182 4.75 8.67 2.32
N GLY A 183 3.63 7.94 2.34
CA GLY A 183 2.82 7.67 1.16
C GLY A 183 2.02 8.87 0.63
N PHE A 184 1.85 9.96 1.39
CA PHE A 184 1.29 11.21 0.86
C PHE A 184 2.34 12.07 0.16
N PHE A 185 3.61 11.87 0.53
CA PHE A 185 4.66 12.82 0.21
C PHE A 185 5.80 12.22 -0.65
N LYS A 186 5.51 11.31 -1.59
CA LYS A 186 6.51 10.71 -2.52
C LYS A 186 7.73 10.08 -1.83
N MET A 187 7.57 9.56 -0.62
CA MET A 187 8.68 8.93 0.10
C MET A 187 9.00 7.54 -0.44
N TYR A 188 7.95 6.82 -0.84
CA TYR A 188 8.01 5.42 -1.24
C TYR A 188 7.56 5.24 -2.69
N GLU A 189 8.33 4.47 -3.43
CA GLU A 189 7.90 3.89 -4.69
C GLU A 189 6.86 2.78 -4.44
N LEU A 190 5.99 2.53 -5.41
CA LEU A 190 4.98 1.48 -5.36
C LEU A 190 5.65 0.15 -5.73
N SER A 191 5.46 -0.87 -4.90
CA SER A 191 5.88 -2.23 -5.20
C SER A 191 4.68 -3.17 -5.19
N ILE A 192 4.69 -4.14 -6.10
CA ILE A 192 3.84 -5.33 -5.98
C ILE A 192 4.78 -6.48 -5.69
N VAL A 193 4.50 -7.20 -4.61
CA VAL A 193 5.20 -8.42 -4.21
C VAL A 193 4.28 -9.59 -4.50
N ALA A 194 4.73 -10.52 -5.33
CA ALA A 194 4.19 -11.87 -5.36
C ALA A 194 4.98 -12.73 -4.39
N ALA A 195 4.30 -13.52 -3.56
CA ALA A 195 4.93 -14.36 -2.57
C ALA A 195 4.22 -15.69 -2.38
N ASP A 196 4.96 -16.66 -1.88
CA ASP A 196 4.39 -17.81 -1.20
C ASP A 196 3.49 -17.33 -0.05
N GLU A 197 2.34 -17.97 0.13
CA GLU A 197 1.40 -17.57 1.16
C GLU A 197 1.98 -17.72 2.57
N LYS A 198 2.78 -18.77 2.79
CA LYS A 198 3.43 -18.99 4.06
C LYS A 198 4.39 -17.85 4.38
N ASP A 199 5.30 -17.48 3.48
CA ASP A 199 6.22 -16.36 3.67
C ASP A 199 5.46 -15.13 4.18
N VAL A 200 4.50 -14.67 3.39
CA VAL A 200 3.96 -13.32 3.56
C VAL A 200 2.93 -13.22 4.69
N LEU A 201 2.22 -14.31 5.00
CA LEU A 201 1.25 -14.32 6.10
C LEU A 201 1.87 -14.75 7.43
N PHE A 202 2.83 -15.68 7.43
CA PHE A 202 3.49 -16.16 8.65
C PHE A 202 4.31 -15.04 9.30
N VAL A 203 5.06 -14.26 8.50
CA VAL A 203 5.86 -13.16 9.05
C VAL A 203 5.00 -12.15 9.82
N ARG A 204 3.74 -11.96 9.40
CA ARG A 204 2.82 -11.03 10.04
C ARG A 204 2.32 -11.58 11.37
N SER A 205 1.75 -12.79 11.37
CA SER A 205 1.16 -13.37 12.59
C SER A 205 2.19 -13.87 13.60
N ASN A 206 3.26 -14.54 13.15
CA ASN A 206 4.16 -15.31 14.01
C ASN A 206 5.46 -14.56 14.34
N ILE A 207 5.94 -13.69 13.44
CA ILE A 207 7.19 -12.94 13.64
C ILE A 207 6.92 -11.52 14.16
N ARG A 208 6.03 -10.77 13.47
CA ARG A 208 5.68 -9.38 13.81
C ARG A 208 4.56 -9.26 14.83
N GLN A 209 3.94 -10.38 15.21
CA GLN A 209 2.85 -10.46 16.19
C GLN A 209 1.60 -9.64 15.81
N GLU A 210 1.40 -9.41 14.51
CA GLU A 210 0.21 -8.74 13.97
C GLU A 210 -1.02 -9.65 14.06
N ASP A 211 -2.21 -9.05 14.07
CA ASP A 211 -3.47 -9.79 13.99
C ASP A 211 -3.83 -10.03 12.52
N GLY A 212 -3.66 -11.27 12.07
CA GLY A 212 -4.03 -11.75 10.75
C GLY A 212 -5.46 -12.31 10.66
N TYR A 213 -6.16 -11.91 9.61
CA TYR A 213 -7.49 -12.38 9.22
C TYR A 213 -7.50 -12.83 7.75
N LEU A 214 -8.31 -13.82 7.43
CA LEU A 214 -8.51 -14.35 6.09
C LEU A 214 -10.01 -14.43 5.79
N TYR A 215 -10.43 -13.96 4.62
CA TYR A 215 -11.82 -13.97 4.18
C TYR A 215 -11.93 -14.60 2.80
N ARG A 216 -12.77 -15.63 2.67
CA ARG A 216 -13.02 -16.36 1.41
C ARG A 216 -13.92 -15.51 0.52
N VAL A 217 -13.41 -15.05 -0.61
CA VAL A 217 -14.14 -14.13 -1.50
C VAL A 217 -14.91 -14.93 -2.55
N HIS A 218 -16.23 -14.84 -2.52
CA HIS A 218 -17.10 -15.44 -3.52
C HIS A 218 -16.99 -14.66 -4.84
N MET A 219 -16.45 -15.31 -5.87
CA MET A 219 -16.15 -14.69 -7.15
C MET A 219 -16.26 -15.71 -8.29
N ALA A 220 -16.90 -15.32 -9.40
CA ALA A 220 -17.01 -16.19 -10.57
C ALA A 220 -15.62 -16.59 -11.11
N PRO A 221 -15.47 -17.81 -11.70
CA PRO A 221 -14.19 -18.29 -12.24
C PRO A 221 -13.48 -17.27 -13.16
N ALA A 222 -14.20 -16.70 -14.12
CA ALA A 222 -13.64 -15.70 -15.04
C ALA A 222 -13.12 -14.46 -14.30
N ALA A 223 -13.85 -13.96 -13.30
CA ALA A 223 -13.43 -12.79 -12.53
C ALA A 223 -12.18 -13.06 -11.67
N ARG A 224 -12.02 -14.28 -11.13
CA ARG A 224 -10.80 -14.68 -10.40
C ARG A 224 -9.58 -14.64 -11.31
N GLN A 225 -9.71 -15.20 -12.50
CA GLN A 225 -8.65 -15.20 -13.51
C GLN A 225 -8.34 -13.77 -13.98
N SER A 226 -9.35 -12.94 -14.23
CA SER A 226 -9.16 -11.53 -14.60
C SER A 226 -8.43 -10.74 -13.51
N LEU A 227 -8.73 -10.97 -12.23
CA LEU A 227 -8.04 -10.28 -11.14
C LEU A 227 -6.57 -10.71 -11.05
N LEU A 228 -6.30 -12.01 -11.17
CA LEU A 228 -4.93 -12.54 -11.16
C LEU A 228 -4.08 -11.94 -12.30
N LEU A 229 -4.64 -11.89 -13.51
CA LEU A 229 -3.97 -11.30 -14.66
C LEU A 229 -3.83 -9.77 -14.55
N ALA A 230 -4.76 -9.09 -13.89
CA ALA A 230 -4.64 -7.66 -13.62
C ALA A 230 -3.47 -7.34 -12.67
N TYR A 231 -3.21 -8.21 -11.69
CA TYR A 231 -2.02 -8.09 -10.84
C TYR A 231 -0.73 -8.28 -11.64
N LEU A 232 -0.69 -9.28 -12.51
CA LEU A 232 0.47 -9.53 -13.37
C LEU A 232 0.75 -8.35 -14.31
N ASP A 233 -0.29 -7.79 -14.93
CA ASP A 233 -0.18 -6.62 -15.81
C ASP A 233 0.34 -5.39 -15.04
N GLU A 234 -0.22 -5.09 -13.87
CA GLU A 234 0.24 -3.94 -13.07
C GLU A 234 1.69 -4.13 -12.58
N ALA A 235 2.09 -5.35 -12.23
CA ALA A 235 3.46 -5.68 -11.87
C ALA A 235 4.43 -5.47 -13.04
N ASN A 236 4.12 -6.02 -14.21
CA ASN A 236 4.89 -5.82 -15.45
C ASN A 236 5.01 -4.34 -15.80
N ARG A 237 3.93 -3.56 -15.63
CA ARG A 237 3.93 -2.12 -15.87
C ARG A 237 4.87 -1.38 -14.92
N LEU A 238 4.99 -1.81 -13.66
CA LEU A 238 5.88 -1.18 -12.67
C LEU A 238 7.37 -1.42 -12.96
N VAL A 239 7.73 -2.54 -13.58
CA VAL A 239 9.11 -2.80 -14.03
C VAL A 239 9.58 -1.73 -15.02
N HIS A 240 8.71 -1.30 -15.94
CA HIS A 240 9.07 -0.31 -16.96
C HIS A 240 8.74 1.13 -16.57
N THR A 241 7.66 1.32 -15.82
CA THR A 241 7.14 2.65 -15.44
C THR A 241 7.01 2.75 -13.92
N PRO A 242 8.11 3.08 -13.21
CA PRO A 242 8.08 3.24 -11.75
C PRO A 242 7.09 4.34 -11.36
N ARG A 243 6.40 4.12 -10.24
CA ARG A 243 5.42 5.07 -9.68
C ARG A 243 5.63 5.21 -8.19
N PHE A 244 5.19 6.34 -7.64
CA PHE A 244 5.09 6.47 -6.19
C PHE A 244 3.89 5.70 -5.66
N TYR A 245 4.07 5.06 -4.50
CA TYR A 245 2.96 4.63 -3.67
C TYR A 245 2.20 5.88 -3.22
N HIS A 246 0.87 5.82 -3.23
CA HIS A 246 0.06 6.95 -2.77
C HIS A 246 -1.03 6.49 -1.81
N THR A 247 -1.02 7.01 -0.58
CA THR A 247 -1.92 6.57 0.51
C THR A 247 -3.39 6.69 0.16
N ILE A 248 -3.80 7.57 -0.76
CA ILE A 248 -5.21 7.73 -1.17
C ILE A 248 -5.55 7.00 -2.48
N THR A 249 -4.60 6.87 -3.41
CA THR A 249 -4.93 6.54 -4.81
C THR A 249 -4.14 5.35 -5.37
N GLY A 250 -3.14 4.87 -4.66
CA GLY A 250 -2.26 3.78 -5.09
C GLY A 250 -1.73 3.07 -3.86
N ASN A 251 -2.65 2.49 -3.09
CA ASN A 251 -2.39 1.72 -1.89
C ASN A 251 -2.91 0.27 -2.02
N CYS A 252 -2.71 -0.53 -0.99
CA CYS A 252 -3.13 -1.94 -0.94
C CYS A 252 -4.62 -2.21 -1.09
N THR A 253 -5.48 -1.23 -0.89
CA THR A 253 -6.94 -1.36 -1.06
C THR A 253 -7.44 -0.73 -2.35
N THR A 254 -7.01 0.49 -2.66
CA THR A 254 -7.50 1.25 -3.81
C THR A 254 -7.00 0.69 -5.13
N LEU A 255 -5.82 0.03 -5.13
CA LEU A 255 -5.33 -0.66 -6.31
C LEU A 255 -6.16 -1.93 -6.59
N ILE A 256 -6.47 -2.72 -5.57
CA ILE A 256 -7.39 -3.87 -5.66
C ILE A 256 -8.74 -3.41 -6.19
N PHE A 257 -9.32 -2.37 -5.57
CA PHE A 257 -10.59 -1.82 -5.99
C PHE A 257 -10.58 -1.39 -7.45
N ARG A 258 -9.55 -0.67 -7.91
CA ARG A 258 -9.44 -0.24 -9.32
C ARG A 258 -9.38 -1.43 -10.29
N MET A 259 -8.70 -2.51 -9.93
CA MET A 259 -8.69 -3.72 -10.74
C MET A 259 -10.07 -4.37 -10.76
N MET A 260 -10.70 -4.51 -9.60
CA MET A 260 -12.02 -5.11 -9.45
C MET A 260 -13.15 -4.31 -10.11
N ASP A 261 -13.12 -2.98 -10.07
CA ASP A 261 -14.12 -2.09 -10.70
C ASP A 261 -14.18 -2.26 -12.22
N ARG A 262 -13.09 -2.70 -12.84
CA ARG A 262 -13.04 -3.04 -14.27
C ARG A 262 -13.58 -4.44 -14.58
N ILE A 263 -13.63 -5.32 -13.56
CA ILE A 263 -14.00 -6.74 -13.70
C ILE A 263 -15.47 -6.94 -13.31
N VAL A 264 -15.92 -6.27 -12.23
CA VAL A 264 -17.25 -6.37 -11.67
C VAL A 264 -17.96 -5.02 -11.85
N PRO A 265 -18.94 -4.92 -12.76
CA PRO A 265 -19.66 -3.69 -12.99
C PRO A 265 -20.40 -3.19 -11.74
N GLY A 266 -20.32 -1.88 -11.48
CA GLY A 266 -21.15 -1.22 -10.47
C GLY A 266 -20.66 -1.33 -9.03
N LEU A 267 -19.37 -1.62 -8.80
CA LEU A 267 -18.81 -1.62 -7.44
C LEU A 267 -18.88 -0.21 -6.81
N PRO A 268 -19.52 -0.06 -5.64
CA PRO A 268 -19.72 1.26 -5.06
C PRO A 268 -18.45 1.80 -4.42
N LEU A 269 -18.10 3.05 -4.73
CA LEU A 269 -17.08 3.77 -3.96
C LEU A 269 -17.52 3.89 -2.49
N ASN A 270 -16.59 3.60 -1.57
CA ASN A 270 -16.86 3.63 -0.15
C ASN A 270 -15.65 4.16 0.64
N TRP A 271 -15.90 4.89 1.72
CA TRP A 271 -14.83 5.37 2.60
C TRP A 271 -13.99 4.23 3.21
N ARG A 272 -14.58 3.03 3.34
CA ARG A 272 -13.89 1.80 3.78
C ARG A 272 -12.76 1.35 2.84
N LEU A 273 -12.69 1.89 1.62
CA LEU A 273 -11.56 1.70 0.72
C LEU A 273 -10.30 2.47 1.17
N LEU A 274 -10.48 3.51 1.99
CA LEU A 274 -9.37 4.23 2.64
C LEU A 274 -9.14 3.72 4.07
N ALA A 275 -10.21 3.33 4.77
CA ALA A 275 -10.13 2.67 6.07
C ALA A 275 -10.15 1.15 5.91
N SER A 276 -9.02 0.62 5.41
CA SER A 276 -8.85 -0.78 5.00
C SER A 276 -9.19 -1.81 6.07
N GLY A 277 -9.14 -1.43 7.36
CA GLY A 277 -9.57 -2.30 8.46
C GLY A 277 -11.06 -2.67 8.42
N TYR A 278 -11.88 -1.94 7.65
CA TYR A 278 -13.30 -2.21 7.46
C TYR A 278 -13.63 -2.81 6.08
N LEU A 279 -12.63 -3.36 5.37
CA LEU A 279 -12.86 -4.09 4.12
C LEU A 279 -13.81 -5.29 4.26
N PRO A 280 -13.82 -6.07 5.36
CA PRO A 280 -14.75 -7.18 5.51
C PRO A 280 -16.22 -6.71 5.44
N GLU A 281 -16.55 -5.59 6.08
CA GLU A 281 -17.89 -4.98 6.03
C GLU A 281 -18.25 -4.53 4.61
N TYR A 282 -17.27 -4.02 3.85
CA TYR A 282 -17.46 -3.67 2.45
C TYR A 282 -17.75 -4.91 1.60
N LEU A 283 -16.95 -5.98 1.74
CA LEU A 283 -17.14 -7.23 1.00
C LEU A 283 -18.47 -7.91 1.34
N TYR A 284 -18.85 -7.93 2.61
CA TYR A 284 -20.16 -8.44 3.05
C TYR A 284 -21.31 -7.63 2.44
N LYS A 285 -21.21 -6.29 2.44
CA LYS A 285 -22.24 -5.42 1.85
C LYS A 285 -22.43 -5.65 0.35
N VAL A 286 -21.37 -5.93 -0.40
CA VAL A 286 -21.45 -6.20 -1.84
C VAL A 286 -21.72 -7.68 -2.17
N GLY A 287 -22.02 -8.52 -1.18
CA GLY A 287 -22.35 -9.94 -1.35
C GLY A 287 -21.16 -10.83 -1.73
N ALA A 288 -19.93 -10.34 -1.52
CA ALA A 288 -18.70 -11.07 -1.84
C ALA A 288 -18.25 -12.02 -0.72
N LEU A 289 -18.88 -11.99 0.46
CA LEU A 289 -18.72 -12.98 1.52
C LEU A 289 -20.02 -13.76 1.67
N GLN A 290 -19.97 -15.08 1.44
CA GLN A 290 -21.12 -16.00 1.54
C GLN A 290 -20.74 -17.18 2.45
N GLY A 291 -21.64 -17.64 3.33
CA GLY A 291 -21.37 -18.77 4.24
C GLY A 291 -21.39 -18.47 5.75
N ALA A 292 -21.64 -17.23 6.18
CA ALA A 292 -21.95 -16.90 7.58
C ALA A 292 -23.05 -15.84 7.68
N ASP A 293 -23.79 -15.86 8.80
CA ASP A 293 -25.00 -15.04 8.97
C ASP A 293 -24.69 -13.59 9.35
N SER A 294 -23.47 -13.30 9.81
CA SER A 294 -23.09 -11.96 10.25
C SER A 294 -21.62 -11.63 10.01
N ILE A 295 -21.33 -10.33 9.86
CA ILE A 295 -19.95 -9.85 9.76
C ILE A 295 -19.12 -10.14 11.04
N LYS A 296 -19.77 -10.19 12.20
CA LYS A 296 -19.11 -10.53 13.47
C LYS A 296 -18.58 -11.97 13.43
N GLU A 297 -19.37 -12.88 12.86
CA GLU A 297 -18.96 -14.26 12.68
C GLU A 297 -17.80 -14.38 11.68
N TYR A 298 -17.86 -13.67 10.55
CA TYR A 298 -16.74 -13.60 9.61
C TYR A 298 -15.44 -13.11 10.26
N ARG A 299 -15.50 -12.05 11.08
CA ARG A 299 -14.32 -11.56 11.81
C ARG A 299 -13.80 -12.60 12.79
N SER A 300 -14.68 -13.23 13.56
CA SER A 300 -14.30 -14.23 14.57
C SER A 300 -13.64 -15.45 13.93
N ARG A 301 -14.25 -16.02 12.89
CA ARG A 301 -13.78 -17.26 12.25
C ARG A 301 -12.63 -16.99 11.26
N GLY A 302 -12.64 -15.82 10.61
CA GLY A 302 -11.59 -15.38 9.71
C GLY A 302 -10.26 -15.06 10.39
N ARG A 303 -10.24 -14.78 11.70
CA ARG A 303 -8.99 -14.56 12.44
C ARG A 303 -8.16 -15.85 12.45
N TYR A 304 -7.08 -15.88 11.68
CA TYR A 304 -6.21 -17.07 11.55
C TYR A 304 -5.03 -17.07 12.53
N THR A 305 -4.77 -15.94 13.18
CA THR A 305 -3.59 -15.71 14.03
C THR A 305 -3.34 -16.84 15.03
N ASP A 306 -4.36 -17.25 15.79
CA ASP A 306 -4.20 -18.30 16.81
C ASP A 306 -3.91 -19.66 16.17
N ARG A 307 -4.56 -19.96 15.04
CA ARG A 307 -4.32 -21.20 14.28
C ARG A 307 -2.89 -21.24 13.77
N ALA A 308 -2.41 -20.16 13.13
CA ALA A 308 -1.04 -20.06 12.62
C ALA A 308 0.03 -20.15 13.73
N ARG A 309 -0.23 -19.59 14.92
CA ARG A 309 0.70 -19.65 16.06
C ARG A 309 0.71 -21.00 16.77
N ALA A 310 -0.39 -21.73 16.72
CA ALA A 310 -0.50 -23.06 17.32
C ALA A 310 0.21 -24.15 16.50
N MET A 311 0.68 -23.85 15.28
CA MET A 311 1.32 -24.83 14.39
C MET A 311 2.75 -25.18 14.84
N PRO A 312 3.04 -26.45 15.18
CA PRO A 312 4.40 -26.90 15.44
C PRO A 312 5.20 -27.13 14.15
N ASP A 313 4.51 -27.56 13.08
CA ASP A 313 5.06 -27.68 11.72
C ASP A 313 4.23 -26.81 10.77
N SER A 314 4.93 -26.13 9.87
CA SER A 314 4.38 -25.17 8.92
C SER A 314 4.35 -25.72 7.48
N SER A 315 4.40 -27.05 7.30
CA SER A 315 4.25 -27.73 6.01
C SER A 315 2.86 -27.54 5.39
N ASN A 316 1.79 -27.62 6.19
CA ASN A 316 0.41 -27.37 5.75
C ASN A 316 -0.14 -26.00 6.21
N TYR A 317 0.69 -24.95 6.14
CA TYR A 317 0.34 -23.62 6.65
C TYR A 317 -0.97 -23.07 6.02
N SER A 318 -1.08 -23.13 4.70
CA SER A 318 -2.22 -22.61 3.94
C SER A 318 -3.55 -23.30 4.26
N GLY A 319 -3.54 -24.61 4.52
CA GLY A 319 -4.74 -25.34 4.96
C GLY A 319 -5.18 -24.86 6.35
N VAL A 320 -4.26 -24.86 7.32
CA VAL A 320 -4.58 -24.55 8.72
C VAL A 320 -5.12 -23.13 8.92
N ILE A 321 -4.62 -22.13 8.19
CA ILE A 321 -5.15 -20.76 8.32
C ILE A 321 -6.61 -20.64 7.83
N ARG A 322 -7.05 -21.55 6.95
CA ARG A 322 -8.41 -21.62 6.39
C ARG A 322 -9.36 -22.48 7.21
N ASP A 323 -8.88 -23.26 8.18
CA ASP A 323 -9.72 -24.14 8.98
C ASP A 323 -10.84 -23.35 9.68
N GLY A 324 -12.08 -23.75 9.39
CA GLY A 324 -13.28 -23.12 9.93
C GLY A 324 -13.59 -21.71 9.40
N VAL A 325 -12.85 -21.18 8.42
CA VAL A 325 -13.19 -19.89 7.79
C VAL A 325 -14.44 -20.08 6.91
N PRO A 326 -15.51 -19.27 7.08
CA PRO A 326 -16.70 -19.42 6.26
C PRO A 326 -16.44 -19.02 4.81
N GLY A 327 -17.06 -19.77 3.90
CA GLY A 327 -17.10 -19.48 2.49
C GLY A 327 -16.35 -20.50 1.63
N ILE A 328 -16.92 -20.70 0.44
CA ILE A 328 -16.68 -21.79 -0.52
C ILE A 328 -17.30 -23.11 -0.05
#